data_AF-A0A519SS27-F1
#
_entry.id   AF-A0A519SS27-F1
#
_cell.length_a   1.000
_cell.length_b   1.000
_cell.length_c   1.000
_cell.angle_alpha   90.00
_cell.angle_beta   90.00
_cell.angle_gamma   90.00
#
_symmetry.space_group_name_H-M   'P 1'
#
loop_
_entity.id
_entity.type
_entity.pdbx_description
1 polymer ?
#
loop_
_entity_poly.entity_id
_entity_poly.type
_entity_poly.pdbx_seq_one_letter_code
_entity_poly.pdbx_strand_id
1 'polypeptide(L)'
;VLDKMKALVGHMGAWAPKAEQVAAAAFLPQTEAVDDYLTDIKATLQASLDAAYQGLKALRAQGYPVDAIAPAGAIYLTAKIDVLGRTTPTGEVLASTQEITAYLLTEAKLAVVPFSAFGTTASAPWFRLSVGAESSESIQAALPRLQGALDKLN
;
A
#
# COMPACT_ATOMS: atom_id res chain seq x y z
N VAL A 1 -29.95 18.77 7.05
CA VAL A 1 -29.09 17.56 7.16
C VAL A 1 -27.89 17.80 8.07
N LEU A 2 -27.12 18.87 7.87
CA LEU A 2 -25.94 19.19 8.70
C LEU A 2 -26.23 19.30 10.20
N ASP A 3 -27.33 19.93 10.63
CA ASP A 3 -27.60 20.05 12.07
C ASP A 3 -27.94 18.70 12.74
N LYS A 4 -28.52 17.77 11.98
CA LYS A 4 -28.71 16.39 12.44
C LYS A 4 -27.36 15.67 12.60
N MET A 5 -26.42 15.91 11.69
CA MET A 5 -25.06 15.36 11.77
C MET A 5 -24.30 15.94 12.98
N LYS A 6 -24.40 17.25 13.24
CA LYS A 6 -23.78 17.89 14.41
C LYS A 6 -24.29 17.29 15.72
N ALA A 7 -25.60 17.12 15.85
CA ALA A 7 -26.21 16.51 17.05
C ALA A 7 -25.67 15.09 17.29
N LEU A 8 -25.55 14.28 16.23
CA LEU A 8 -25.03 12.92 16.30
C LEU A 8 -23.53 12.87 16.63
N VAL A 9 -22.71 13.70 15.96
CA VAL A 9 -21.27 13.82 16.23
C VAL A 9 -21.01 14.29 17.67
N GLY A 10 -21.80 15.25 18.16
CA GLY A 10 -21.74 15.73 19.54
C GLY A 10 -22.10 14.65 20.55
N HIS A 11 -23.11 13.83 20.28
CA HIS A 11 -23.50 12.74 21.17
C HIS A 11 -22.45 11.61 21.22
N MET A 12 -21.86 11.27 20.07
CA MET A 12 -20.84 10.21 19.96
C MET A 12 -19.45 10.64 20.44
N GLY A 13 -19.24 11.94 20.68
CA GLY A 13 -17.90 12.48 20.97
C GLY A 13 -16.95 12.39 19.77
N ALA A 14 -17.48 12.36 18.54
CA ALA A 14 -16.70 12.19 17.31
C ALA A 14 -16.08 13.50 16.78
N TRP A 15 -15.91 14.51 17.64
CA TRP A 15 -15.24 15.76 17.26
C TRP A 15 -13.72 15.56 17.23
N ALA A 16 -13.03 16.28 16.34
CA ALA A 16 -11.57 16.29 16.34
C ALA A 16 -11.04 16.83 17.67
N PRO A 17 -9.88 16.36 18.17
CA PRO A 17 -9.36 16.89 19.42
C PRO A 17 -8.92 18.35 19.25
N LYS A 18 -8.95 19.10 20.36
CA LYS A 18 -8.83 20.57 20.31
C LYS A 18 -7.45 21.01 19.82
N ALA A 19 -6.40 20.27 20.15
CA ALA A 19 -5.04 20.62 19.76
C ALA A 19 -4.86 20.60 18.23
N GLU A 20 -5.39 19.58 17.56
CA GLU A 20 -5.38 19.41 16.12
C GLU A 20 -6.22 20.49 15.43
N GLN A 21 -7.39 20.83 15.99
CA GLN A 21 -8.21 21.93 15.48
C GLN A 21 -7.47 23.28 15.52
N VAL A 22 -6.84 23.61 16.65
CA VAL A 22 -6.09 24.86 16.83
C VAL A 22 -4.87 24.89 15.91
N ALA A 23 -4.12 23.80 15.83
CA ALA A 23 -2.94 23.70 14.97
C ALA A 23 -3.32 23.83 13.49
N ALA A 24 -4.36 23.12 13.03
CA ALA A 24 -4.84 23.21 11.65
C ALA A 24 -5.36 24.62 11.33
N ALA A 25 -6.11 25.25 12.24
CA ALA A 25 -6.60 26.61 12.05
C ALA A 25 -5.46 27.64 11.96
N ALA A 26 -4.34 27.40 12.65
CA ALA A 26 -3.16 28.25 12.56
C ALA A 26 -2.33 28.00 11.29
N PHE A 27 -2.24 26.75 10.83
CA PHE A 27 -1.41 26.37 9.68
C PHE A 27 -2.08 26.59 8.33
N LEU A 28 -3.35 26.20 8.16
CA LEU A 28 -4.04 26.24 6.86
C LEU A 28 -4.09 27.62 6.18
N PRO A 29 -4.18 28.77 6.89
CA PRO A 29 -4.10 30.09 6.27
C PRO A 29 -2.70 30.47 5.75
N GLN A 30 -1.64 29.76 6.15
CA GLN A 30 -0.27 29.97 5.69
C GLN A 30 -0.09 29.32 4.31
N THR A 31 -0.74 29.89 3.30
CA THR A 31 -0.90 29.24 1.98
C THR A 31 0.42 28.87 1.32
N GLU A 32 1.47 29.69 1.44
CA GLU A 32 2.81 29.38 0.92
C GLU A 32 3.38 28.11 1.56
N ALA A 33 3.38 28.01 2.89
CA ALA A 33 3.86 26.83 3.60
C ALA A 33 3.02 25.57 3.30
N VAL A 34 1.70 25.74 3.11
CA VAL A 34 0.80 24.65 2.72
C VAL A 34 1.10 24.17 1.31
N ASP A 35 1.28 25.09 0.36
CA ASP A 35 1.57 24.77 -1.04
C ASP A 35 2.95 24.12 -1.20
N ASP A 36 3.96 24.60 -0.46
CA ASP A 36 5.29 23.99 -0.41
C ASP A 36 5.22 22.55 0.09
N TYR A 37 4.55 22.32 1.22
CA TYR A 37 4.34 20.98 1.76
C TYR A 37 3.61 20.07 0.78
N LEU A 38 2.52 20.57 0.17
CA LEU A 38 1.74 19.80 -0.80
C LEU A 38 2.54 19.47 -2.07
N THR A 39 3.42 20.38 -2.50
CA THR A 39 4.29 20.16 -3.65
C THR A 39 5.29 19.04 -3.35
N ASP A 40 5.97 19.14 -2.21
CA ASP A 40 6.97 18.16 -1.78
C ASP A 40 6.37 16.76 -1.56
N ILE A 41 5.28 16.66 -0.80
CA ILE A 41 4.67 15.36 -0.50
C ILE A 41 4.11 14.68 -1.75
N LYS A 42 3.51 15.43 -2.69
CA LYS A 42 3.01 14.86 -3.95
C LYS A 42 4.15 14.33 -4.80
N ALA A 43 5.26 15.07 -4.91
CA ALA A 43 6.44 14.63 -5.67
C ALA A 43 7.03 13.35 -5.05
N THR A 44 7.17 13.31 -3.73
CA THR A 44 7.68 12.15 -3.00
C THR A 44 6.79 10.92 -3.17
N LEU A 45 5.46 11.08 -3.02
CA LEU A 45 4.50 9.99 -3.20
C LEU A 45 4.52 9.46 -4.63
N GLN A 46 4.60 10.35 -5.63
CA GLN A 46 4.68 9.96 -7.04
C GLN A 46 5.96 9.15 -7.31
N ALA A 47 7.11 9.61 -6.82
CA ALA A 47 8.37 8.88 -6.97
C ALA A 47 8.31 7.48 -6.33
N SER A 48 7.72 7.36 -5.14
CA SER A 48 7.52 6.07 -4.48
C SER A 48 6.57 5.14 -5.25
N LEU A 49 5.46 5.67 -5.79
CA LEU A 49 4.53 4.92 -6.64
C LEU A 49 5.21 4.43 -7.92
N ASP A 50 5.98 5.29 -8.56
CA ASP A 50 6.72 4.96 -9.78
C ASP A 50 7.80 3.91 -9.51
N ALA A 51 8.55 4.03 -8.41
CA ALA A 51 9.55 3.05 -8.02
C ALA A 51 8.92 1.66 -7.81
N ALA A 52 7.82 1.58 -7.08
CA ALA A 52 7.09 0.32 -6.87
C ALA A 52 6.53 -0.25 -8.18
N TYR A 53 5.91 0.59 -9.00
CA TYR A 53 5.34 0.20 -10.29
C TYR A 53 6.43 -0.34 -11.22
N GLN A 54 7.46 0.45 -11.50
CA GLN A 54 8.55 0.06 -12.40
C GLN A 54 9.28 -1.18 -11.90
N GLY A 55 9.48 -1.30 -10.58
CA GLY A 55 10.04 -2.49 -9.95
C GLY A 55 9.27 -3.77 -10.25
N LEU A 56 7.96 -3.75 -10.07
CA LEU A 56 7.10 -4.90 -10.38
C LEU A 56 7.05 -5.18 -11.90
N LYS A 57 7.02 -4.15 -12.75
CA LYS A 57 7.09 -4.33 -14.21
C LYS A 57 8.42 -4.94 -14.65
N ALA A 58 9.53 -4.56 -14.01
CA ALA A 58 10.85 -5.13 -14.28
C ALA A 58 10.94 -6.61 -13.86
N LEU A 59 10.38 -6.98 -12.70
CA LEU A 59 10.28 -8.38 -12.29
C LEU A 59 9.40 -9.19 -13.25
N ARG A 60 8.27 -8.63 -13.68
CA ARG A 60 7.43 -9.26 -14.69
C ARG A 60 8.19 -9.52 -16.00
N ALA A 61 8.98 -8.56 -16.46
CA ALA A 61 9.80 -8.70 -17.67
C ALA A 61 10.85 -9.81 -17.55
N GLN A 62 11.28 -10.14 -16.33
CA GLN A 62 12.17 -11.27 -16.04
C GLN A 62 11.44 -12.62 -15.96
N GLY A 63 10.11 -12.64 -16.10
CA GLY A 63 9.29 -13.87 -16.09
C GLY A 63 8.66 -14.21 -14.74
N TYR A 64 8.84 -13.39 -13.71
CA TYR A 64 8.17 -13.59 -12.43
C TYR A 64 6.65 -13.39 -12.56
N PRO A 65 5.82 -14.14 -11.80
CA PRO A 65 4.36 -14.07 -11.86
C PRO A 65 3.80 -12.86 -11.10
N VAL A 66 4.29 -11.66 -11.43
CA VAL A 66 3.87 -10.40 -10.82
C VAL A 66 3.39 -9.42 -11.89
N ASP A 67 2.54 -8.47 -11.49
CA ASP A 67 2.18 -7.33 -12.34
C ASP A 67 1.74 -6.14 -11.48
N ALA A 68 1.54 -4.99 -12.11
CA ALA A 68 0.98 -3.83 -11.44
C ALA A 68 0.14 -3.00 -12.42
N ILE A 69 -0.90 -2.36 -11.89
CA ILE A 69 -1.69 -1.35 -12.62
C ILE A 69 -1.00 0.01 -12.39
N ALA A 70 -0.87 0.78 -13.47
CA ALA A 70 -0.29 2.12 -13.37
C ALA A 70 -1.09 2.97 -12.37
N PRO A 71 -0.41 3.66 -11.43
CA PRO A 71 -1.09 4.49 -10.44
C PRO A 71 -1.80 5.66 -11.12
N ALA A 72 -3.07 5.88 -10.77
CA ALA A 72 -3.87 6.99 -11.29
C ALA A 72 -4.18 8.07 -10.22
N GLY A 73 -3.62 7.92 -9.02
CA GLY A 73 -3.82 8.79 -7.87
C GLY A 73 -3.76 8.03 -6.54
N ALA A 74 -4.03 8.74 -5.44
CA ALA A 74 -3.89 8.24 -4.07
C ALA A 74 -2.46 7.77 -3.73
N ILE A 75 -2.33 6.96 -2.68
CA ILE A 75 -1.04 6.49 -2.13
C ILE A 75 -0.90 4.96 -2.22
N TYR A 76 -1.66 4.32 -3.12
CA TYR A 76 -1.74 2.87 -3.22
C TYR A 76 -1.40 2.37 -4.62
N LEU A 77 -0.55 1.35 -4.70
CA LEU A 77 -0.32 0.59 -5.92
C LEU A 77 -1.15 -0.70 -5.87
N THR A 78 -1.87 -0.96 -6.95
CA THR A 78 -2.55 -2.24 -7.17
C THR A 78 -1.57 -3.21 -7.82
N ALA A 79 -1.12 -4.20 -7.06
CA ALA A 79 -0.15 -5.20 -7.50
C ALA A 79 -0.80 -6.58 -7.62
N LYS A 80 -0.35 -7.37 -8.60
CA LYS A 80 -0.68 -8.79 -8.74
C LYS A 80 0.53 -9.62 -8.33
N ILE A 81 0.33 -10.64 -7.50
CA ILE A 81 1.36 -11.63 -7.13
C ILE A 81 0.72 -13.02 -7.26
N ASP A 82 0.89 -13.62 -8.44
CA ASP A 82 0.13 -14.78 -8.91
C ASP A 82 0.85 -16.10 -8.61
N VAL A 83 0.98 -16.38 -7.31
CA VAL A 83 1.68 -17.57 -6.78
C VAL A 83 0.74 -18.53 -6.05
N LEU A 84 -0.56 -18.43 -6.29
CA LEU A 84 -1.55 -19.33 -5.71
C LEU A 84 -1.25 -20.78 -6.12
N GLY A 85 -1.28 -21.70 -5.16
CA GLY A 85 -0.95 -23.11 -5.35
C GLY A 85 0.54 -23.44 -5.36
N ARG A 86 1.44 -22.45 -5.32
CA ARG A 86 2.88 -22.69 -5.14
C ARG A 86 3.18 -23.24 -3.75
N THR A 87 4.28 -23.97 -3.64
CA THR A 87 4.73 -24.55 -2.38
C THR A 87 5.95 -23.81 -1.85
N THR A 88 5.93 -23.43 -0.57
CA THR A 88 7.05 -22.78 0.11
C THR A 88 8.21 -23.77 0.37
N PRO A 89 9.42 -23.28 0.72
CA PRO A 89 10.54 -24.16 1.11
C PRO A 89 10.24 -25.06 2.32
N THR A 90 9.27 -24.69 3.16
CA THR A 90 8.85 -25.48 4.32
C THR A 90 7.78 -26.51 3.99
N GLY A 91 7.33 -26.60 2.73
CA GLY A 91 6.31 -27.55 2.28
C GLY A 91 4.87 -27.06 2.42
N GLU A 92 4.66 -25.78 2.77
CA GLU A 92 3.32 -25.19 2.87
C GLU A 92 2.81 -24.77 1.49
N VAL A 93 1.54 -25.05 1.19
CA VAL A 93 0.91 -24.64 -0.07
C VAL A 93 0.20 -23.29 0.12
N LEU A 94 0.47 -22.34 -0.77
CA LEU A 94 -0.18 -21.03 -0.77
C LEU A 94 -1.59 -21.12 -1.38
N ALA A 95 -2.58 -21.54 -0.60
CA ALA A 95 -3.95 -21.82 -1.08
C ALA A 95 -4.87 -20.60 -1.18
N SER A 96 -4.46 -19.45 -0.66
CA SER A 96 -5.23 -18.21 -0.56
C SER A 96 -4.33 -16.98 -0.53
N THR A 97 -4.92 -15.81 -0.77
CA THR A 97 -4.23 -14.52 -0.62
C THR A 97 -3.74 -14.27 0.80
N GLN A 98 -4.35 -14.89 1.81
CA GLN A 98 -3.92 -14.76 3.20
C GLN A 98 -2.59 -15.48 3.43
N GLU A 99 -2.44 -16.71 2.94
CA GLU A 99 -1.17 -17.44 3.02
C GLU A 99 -0.09 -16.76 2.17
N ILE A 100 -0.43 -16.25 0.99
CA ILE A 100 0.51 -15.44 0.19
C ILE A 100 0.97 -14.21 0.99
N THR A 101 0.05 -13.50 1.66
CA THR A 101 0.39 -12.33 2.49
C THR A 101 1.32 -12.72 3.64
N ALA A 102 1.03 -13.80 4.34
CA ALA A 102 1.85 -14.30 5.43
C ALA A 102 3.26 -14.68 4.94
N TYR A 103 3.35 -15.37 3.81
CA TYR A 103 4.60 -15.75 3.18
C TYR A 103 5.45 -14.54 2.77
N LEU A 104 4.86 -13.55 2.10
CA LEU A 104 5.57 -12.33 1.72
C LEU A 104 6.06 -11.55 2.95
N LEU A 105 5.27 -11.51 4.01
CA LEU A 105 5.67 -10.86 5.26
C LEU A 105 6.86 -11.59 5.92
N THR A 106 6.84 -12.92 5.97
CA THR A 106 7.87 -13.69 6.66
C THR A 106 9.16 -13.81 5.83
N GLU A 107 9.03 -14.15 4.55
CA GLU A 107 10.15 -14.46 3.65
C GLU A 107 10.72 -13.20 3.00
N ALA A 108 9.88 -12.37 2.40
CA ALA A 108 10.32 -11.14 1.73
C ALA A 108 10.41 -9.94 2.68
N LYS A 109 9.96 -10.04 3.94
CA LYS A 109 9.78 -8.90 4.85
C LYS A 109 8.92 -7.79 4.22
N LEU A 110 7.91 -8.19 3.46
CA LEU A 110 7.04 -7.31 2.69
C LEU A 110 5.60 -7.42 3.19
N ALA A 111 5.14 -6.39 3.89
CA ALA A 111 3.74 -6.29 4.31
C ALA A 111 2.87 -5.79 3.16
N VAL A 112 1.84 -6.56 2.81
CA VAL A 112 0.83 -6.20 1.80
C VAL A 112 -0.57 -6.46 2.35
N VAL A 113 -1.59 -5.83 1.77
CA VAL A 113 -2.99 -6.10 2.14
C VAL A 113 -3.69 -6.77 0.96
N PRO A 114 -4.23 -7.99 1.10
CA PRO A 114 -4.93 -8.65 0.01
C PRO A 114 -6.26 -7.93 -0.30
N PHE A 115 -6.65 -7.93 -1.57
CA PHE A 115 -7.90 -7.29 -2.00
C PHE A 115 -9.17 -7.96 -1.47
N SER A 116 -9.06 -9.18 -0.92
CA SER A 116 -10.15 -9.87 -0.23
C SER A 116 -10.67 -9.08 0.99
N ALA A 117 -9.83 -8.25 1.62
CA ALA A 117 -10.26 -7.31 2.67
C ALA A 117 -11.15 -6.17 2.13
N PHE A 118 -11.25 -6.00 0.81
CA PHE A 118 -12.02 -4.97 0.11
C PHE A 118 -13.12 -5.56 -0.78
N GLY A 119 -13.43 -6.85 -0.63
CA GLY A 119 -14.57 -7.50 -1.29
C GLY A 119 -14.26 -8.37 -2.51
N THR A 120 -12.98 -8.63 -2.84
CA THR A 120 -12.64 -9.67 -3.85
C THR A 120 -12.66 -11.07 -3.24
N THR A 121 -12.60 -12.10 -4.09
CA THR A 121 -12.46 -13.49 -3.60
C THR A 121 -11.10 -13.69 -2.91
N ALA A 122 -11.01 -14.68 -2.02
CA ALA A 122 -9.76 -15.05 -1.34
C ALA A 122 -8.70 -15.68 -2.26
N SER A 123 -9.08 -16.01 -3.50
CA SER A 123 -8.20 -16.55 -4.54
C SER A 123 -7.73 -15.49 -5.54
N ALA A 124 -8.24 -14.26 -5.47
CA ALA A 124 -7.86 -13.20 -6.39
C ALA A 124 -6.46 -12.67 -6.00
N PRO A 125 -5.40 -12.87 -6.81
CA PRO A 125 -4.00 -12.62 -6.41
C PRO A 125 -3.62 -11.13 -6.47
N TRP A 126 -4.51 -10.24 -6.02
CA TRP A 126 -4.38 -8.79 -6.07
C TRP A 126 -4.19 -8.22 -4.66
N PHE A 127 -3.28 -7.26 -4.55
CA PHE A 127 -2.82 -6.71 -3.28
C PHE A 127 -2.72 -5.18 -3.36
N ARG A 128 -2.97 -4.54 -2.21
CA ARG A 128 -2.75 -3.12 -1.99
C ARG A 128 -1.37 -2.93 -1.37
N LEU A 129 -0.50 -2.25 -2.09
CA LEU A 129 0.78 -1.77 -1.56
C LEU A 129 0.62 -0.29 -1.22
N SER A 130 0.97 0.10 0.01
CA SER A 130 0.91 1.49 0.45
C SER A 130 2.29 2.12 0.35
N VAL A 131 2.38 3.31 -0.25
CA VAL A 131 3.61 4.12 -0.26
C VAL A 131 3.57 5.27 0.73
N GLY A 132 2.42 5.53 1.37
CA GLY A 132 2.21 6.74 2.17
C GLY A 132 3.04 6.86 3.46
N ALA A 133 3.78 5.82 3.83
CA ALA A 133 4.66 5.81 5.00
C ALA A 133 6.05 5.24 4.69
N GLU A 134 6.38 5.05 3.40
CA GLU A 134 7.62 4.42 2.96
C GLU A 134 8.39 5.31 2.00
N SER A 135 9.71 5.34 2.13
CA SER A 135 10.57 6.06 1.19
C SER A 135 10.76 5.28 -0.10
N SER A 136 11.10 5.99 -1.18
CA SER A 136 11.43 5.38 -2.47
C SER A 136 12.59 4.38 -2.33
N GLU A 137 13.58 4.66 -1.49
CA GLU A 137 14.72 3.78 -1.24
C GLU A 137 14.30 2.49 -0.53
N SER A 138 13.42 2.58 0.47
CA SER A 138 12.86 1.42 1.17
C SER A 138 12.10 0.50 0.20
N ILE A 139 11.31 1.12 -0.70
CA ILE A 139 10.56 0.42 -1.75
C ILE A 139 11.52 -0.29 -2.72
N GLN A 140 12.55 0.40 -3.20
CA GLN A 140 13.54 -0.19 -4.10
C GLN A 140 14.28 -1.35 -3.43
N ALA A 141 14.62 -1.23 -2.14
CA ALA A 141 15.25 -2.29 -1.36
C ALA A 141 14.31 -3.47 -1.06
N ALA A 142 13.00 -3.32 -1.23
CA ALA A 142 12.03 -4.41 -1.08
C ALA A 142 11.95 -5.31 -2.32
N LEU A 143 12.22 -4.78 -3.52
CA LEU A 143 12.09 -5.53 -4.77
C LEU A 143 13.02 -6.75 -4.87
N PRO A 144 14.32 -6.66 -4.50
CA PRO A 144 15.19 -7.85 -4.48
C PRO A 144 14.75 -8.89 -3.44
N ARG A 145 14.16 -8.46 -2.31
CA ARG A 145 13.63 -9.39 -1.30
C ARG A 145 12.39 -10.12 -1.81
N LEU A 146 11.51 -9.41 -2.52
CA LEU A 146 10.37 -10.02 -3.21
C LEU A 146 10.87 -11.05 -4.23
N GLN A 147 11.83 -10.67 -5.08
CA GLN A 147 12.44 -11.58 -6.05
C GLN A 147 12.99 -12.85 -5.38
N GLY A 148 13.82 -12.69 -4.35
CA GLY A 148 14.41 -13.82 -3.63
C GLY A 148 13.41 -14.71 -2.91
N ALA A 149 12.24 -14.18 -2.51
CA ALA A 149 11.13 -15.01 -2.03
C ALA A 149 10.49 -15.78 -3.19
N LEU A 150 10.20 -15.14 -4.30
CA LEU A 150 9.62 -15.81 -5.47
C LEU A 150 10.52 -16.93 -6.01
N ASP A 151 11.84 -16.77 -5.97
CA ASP A 151 12.82 -17.79 -6.37
C ASP A 151 12.77 -19.06 -5.52
N LYS A 152 12.24 -18.96 -4.29
CA LYS A 152 12.16 -20.07 -3.33
C LYS A 152 10.89 -20.89 -3.46
N LEU A 153 9.94 -20.47 -4.30
CA LEU A 153 8.66 -21.15 -4.50
C LEU A 153 8.77 -22.21 -5.59
N ASN A 154 8.18 -23.39 -5.32
CA ASN A 154 8.03 -24.47 -6.29
C ASN A 154 6.62 -24.46 -6.90
#